data_AF-A0A4Y7RQG4-F1
#
_entry.id   AF-A0A4Y7RQG4-F1
#
_cell.length_a   1.000
_cell.length_b   1.000
_cell.length_c   1.000
_cell.angle_alpha   90.00
_cell.angle_beta   90.00
_cell.angle_gamma   90.00
#
_symmetry.space_group_name_H-M   'P 1'
#
loop_
_entity.id
_entity.type
_entity.pdbx_description
1 polymer ?
#
loop_
_entity_poly.entity_id
_entity_poly.type
_entity_poly.pdbx_seq_one_letter_code
_entity_poly.pdbx_strand_id
1 'polypeptide(L)'
;MWQQAVDYLVYNLIGLSPESHLGSAINFFLYDTVKILFLLILIIFIIAMIRSFFPPEKTRKILGQKREFIGNVIAALMGILTPF
;
A
#
# COMPACT_ATOMS: atom_id res chain seq x y z
N MET A 1 8.28 11.11 -11.56
CA MET A 1 7.00 11.84 -11.50
C MET A 1 6.80 12.52 -10.15
N TRP A 2 6.59 11.77 -9.05
CA TRP A 2 6.40 12.38 -7.71
C TRP A 2 7.56 13.27 -7.27
N GLN A 3 8.80 12.81 -7.47
CA GLN A 3 10.01 13.57 -7.14
C GLN A 3 10.04 14.93 -7.87
N GLN A 4 9.77 14.95 -9.18
CA GLN A 4 9.77 16.17 -9.98
C GLN A 4 8.71 17.18 -9.50
N ALA A 5 7.55 16.70 -9.05
CA ALA A 5 6.51 17.57 -8.51
C ALA A 5 6.93 18.18 -7.16
N VAL A 6 7.56 17.38 -6.29
CA VAL A 6 8.08 17.86 -5.00
C VAL A 6 9.27 18.79 -5.19
N ASP A 7 10.18 18.49 -6.11
CA ASP A 7 11.30 19.36 -6.48
C ASP A 7 10.80 20.72 -6.97
N TYR A 8 9.79 20.73 -7.84
CA TYR A 8 9.16 21.97 -8.29
C TYR A 8 8.52 22.74 -7.14
N LEU A 9 7.79 22.06 -6.26
CA LEU A 9 7.12 22.68 -5.12
C LEU A 9 8.13 23.25 -4.11
N VAL A 10 9.16 22.50 -3.75
CA VAL A 10 10.10 22.88 -2.69
C VAL A 10 11.17 23.84 -3.19
N TYR A 11 11.76 23.59 -4.36
CA TYR A 11 12.88 24.39 -4.84
C TYR A 11 12.42 25.60 -5.67
N ASN A 12 11.38 25.46 -6.50
CA ASN A 12 10.92 26.57 -7.34
C ASN A 12 9.82 27.41 -6.70
N LEU A 13 8.83 26.79 -6.06
CA LEU A 13 7.67 27.51 -5.51
C LEU A 13 7.97 28.11 -4.13
N ILE A 14 8.57 27.33 -3.23
CA ILE A 14 8.97 27.78 -1.89
C ILE A 14 10.33 28.51 -1.93
N GLY A 15 11.15 28.26 -2.97
CA GLY A 15 12.43 28.94 -3.16
C GLY A 15 13.55 28.42 -2.25
N LEU A 16 13.43 27.20 -1.72
CA LEU A 16 14.48 26.59 -0.92
C LEU A 16 15.62 26.11 -1.82
N SER A 17 16.86 26.23 -1.36
CA SER A 17 18.02 25.73 -2.10
C SER A 17 18.16 24.21 -1.91
N PRO A 18 18.41 23.44 -2.98
CA PRO A 18 18.71 22.01 -2.87
C PRO A 18 20.06 21.74 -2.18
N GLU A 19 20.99 22.70 -2.20
CA GLU A 19 22.25 22.64 -1.46
C GLU A 19 22.06 22.89 0.06
N SER A 20 20.93 23.46 0.46
CA SER A 20 20.61 23.67 1.87
C SER A 20 20.14 22.37 2.54
N HIS A 21 20.65 22.12 3.75
CA HIS A 21 20.21 20.98 4.56
C HIS A 21 18.71 21.01 4.86
N LEU A 22 18.13 22.20 5.05
CA LEU A 22 16.71 22.36 5.32
C LEU A 22 15.85 22.10 4.08
N GLY A 23 16.26 22.61 2.91
CA GLY A 23 15.56 22.37 1.64
C GLY A 23 15.53 20.90 1.25
N SER A 24 16.68 20.22 1.36
CA SER A 24 16.78 18.78 1.11
C SER A 24 15.96 17.94 2.09
N ALA A 25 15.95 18.29 3.38
CA ALA A 25 15.13 17.61 4.39
C ALA A 25 13.62 17.74 4.13
N ILE A 26 13.15 18.94 3.77
CA ILE A 26 11.73 19.18 3.46
C ILE A 26 11.32 18.43 2.19
N ASN A 27 12.16 18.46 1.15
CA ASN A 27 11.91 17.72 -0.08
C ASN A 27 11.79 16.22 0.19
N PHE A 28 12.76 15.65 0.90
CA PHE A 28 12.76 14.23 1.29
C PHE A 28 11.51 13.87 2.08
N PHE A 29 11.17 14.66 3.11
CA PHE A 29 10.01 14.40 3.95
C PHE A 29 8.69 14.40 3.16
N LEU A 30 8.49 15.39 2.28
CA LEU A 30 7.29 15.48 1.46
C LEU A 30 7.19 14.32 0.48
N TYR A 31 8.28 14.02 -0.21
CA TYR A 31 8.33 12.92 -1.16
C TYR A 31 8.03 11.57 -0.48
N ASP A 32 8.72 11.26 0.61
CA ASP A 32 8.55 9.98 1.31
C ASP A 32 7.16 9.87 1.95
N THR A 33 6.63 10.95 2.52
CA THR A 33 5.28 10.95 3.09
C THR A 33 4.23 10.64 2.03
N VAL A 34 4.25 11.34 0.90
CA VAL A 34 3.29 11.11 -0.19
C VAL A 34 3.43 9.70 -0.74
N LYS A 35 4.67 9.23 -0.91
CA LYS A 35 4.96 7.89 -1.44
C LYS A 35 4.44 6.79 -0.51
N ILE A 36 4.70 6.87 0.79
CA ILE A 36 4.26 5.88 1.77
C ILE A 36 2.73 5.89 1.87
N LEU A 37 2.10 7.06 1.96
CA LEU A 37 0.64 7.15 2.02
C LEU A 37 -0.01 6.55 0.77
N PHE A 38 0.53 6.83 -0.42
CA PHE A 38 0.03 6.24 -1.65
C PHE A 38 0.14 4.71 -1.65
N LEU A 39 1.29 4.17 -1.22
CA LEU A 39 1.49 2.72 -1.11
C LEU A 39 0.54 2.09 -0.08
N LEU A 40 0.35 2.72 1.07
CA LEU A 40 -0.58 2.25 2.09
C LEU A 40 -2.02 2.25 1.59
N ILE A 41 -2.47 3.34 0.97
CA ILE A 41 -3.81 3.43 0.38
C ILE A 41 -3.99 2.33 -0.67
N LEU A 42 -3.02 2.15 -1.57
CA LEU A 42 -3.08 1.14 -2.62
C LEU A 42 -3.19 -0.27 -2.03
N ILE A 43 -2.35 -0.63 -1.06
CA ILE A 43 -2.35 -1.94 -0.42
C ILE A 43 -3.66 -2.16 0.35
N ILE A 44 -4.08 -1.19 1.16
CA ILE A 44 -5.33 -1.27 1.92
C ILE A 44 -6.52 -1.43 0.97
N PHE A 45 -6.55 -0.68 -0.13
CA PHE A 45 -7.60 -0.77 -1.14
C PHE A 45 -7.62 -2.14 -1.82
N ILE A 46 -6.47 -2.68 -2.21
CA ILE A 46 -6.38 -4.04 -2.79
C ILE A 46 -6.90 -5.08 -1.77
N ILE A 47 -6.45 -5.01 -0.52
CA ILE A 47 -6.90 -5.94 0.54
C ILE A 47 -8.41 -5.79 0.80
N ALA A 48 -8.93 -4.56 0.83
CA ALA A 48 -10.36 -4.30 1.00
C ALA A 48 -11.18 -4.85 -0.17
N MET A 49 -10.70 -4.66 -1.40
CA MET A 49 -11.32 -5.20 -2.61
C MET A 49 -11.36 -6.73 -2.57
N ILE A 50 -10.24 -7.39 -2.25
CA ILE A 50 -10.19 -8.85 -2.13
C ILE A 50 -11.18 -9.35 -1.08
N ARG A 51 -11.25 -8.71 0.10
CA ARG A 51 -12.23 -9.05 1.13
C ARG A 51 -13.68 -8.86 0.69
N SER A 52 -13.96 -7.87 -0.17
CA SER A 52 -15.29 -7.65 -0.74
C SER A 52 -15.74 -8.79 -1.66
N PHE A 53 -14.82 -9.38 -2.43
CA PHE A 53 -15.13 -10.51 -3.32
C PHE A 53 -15.12 -11.86 -2.58
N PHE A 54 -14.34 -11.99 -1.50
CA PHE A 54 -14.20 -13.21 -0.71
C PHE A 54 -14.55 -12.98 0.77
N PRO A 55 -15.85 -12.83 1.12
CA PRO A 55 -16.26 -12.71 2.50
C PRO A 55 -15.80 -13.92 3.34
N PRO A 56 -15.29 -13.72 4.56
CA PRO A 56 -14.74 -14.79 5.39
C PRO A 56 -15.74 -15.93 5.64
N GLU A 57 -17.06 -15.68 5.72
CA GLU A 57 -18.05 -16.77 5.85
C GLU A 57 -18.16 -17.64 4.58
N LYS A 58 -18.06 -17.03 3.39
CA LYS A 58 -18.11 -17.76 2.11
C LYS A 58 -16.83 -18.55 1.89
N THR A 59 -15.68 -17.97 2.19
CA THR A 59 -14.38 -18.66 2.15
C THR A 59 -14.38 -19.86 3.10
N ARG A 60 -14.90 -19.72 4.32
CA ARG A 60 -15.02 -20.83 5.28
C ARG A 60 -15.96 -21.96 4.80
N LYS A 61 -17.07 -21.63 4.13
CA LYS A 61 -17.97 -22.64 3.51
C LYS A 61 -17.34 -23.35 2.31
N ILE A 62 -16.60 -22.63 1.46
CA ILE A 62 -15.92 -23.19 0.28
C ILE A 62 -14.76 -24.11 0.72
N LEU A 63 -14.01 -23.69 1.74
CA LEU A 63 -12.92 -24.47 2.32
C LEU A 63 -13.41 -25.69 3.09
N GLY A 64 -14.56 -25.60 3.77
CA GLY A 64 -15.18 -26.73 4.49
C GLY A 64 -15.79 -27.81 3.59
N GLN A 65 -15.99 -27.56 2.29
CA GLN A 65 -16.57 -28.53 1.35
C GLN A 65 -15.59 -29.08 0.30
N LYS A 66 -14.35 -28.59 0.23
CA LYS A 66 -13.33 -29.10 -0.71
C LYS A 66 -12.25 -29.91 0.02
N ARG A 67 -11.64 -30.87 -0.69
CA ARG A 67 -10.50 -31.68 -0.23
C ARG A 67 -9.48 -30.81 0.53
N GLU A 68 -9.14 -31.21 1.75
CA GLU A 68 -8.34 -30.43 2.70
C GLU A 68 -7.05 -29.83 2.10
N PHE A 69 -6.42 -30.53 1.15
CA PHE A 69 -5.21 -30.05 0.47
C PHE A 69 -5.43 -28.77 -0.36
N ILE A 70 -6.48 -28.72 -1.18
CA ILE A 70 -6.81 -27.52 -1.98
C ILE A 70 -7.28 -26.40 -1.06
N GLY A 71 -8.00 -26.76 0.01
CA GLY A 71 -8.42 -25.82 1.03
C GLY A 71 -7.23 -25.14 1.72
N ASN A 72 -6.23 -25.91 2.12
CA ASN A 72 -5.02 -25.40 2.79
C ASN A 72 -4.18 -24.50 1.87
N VAL A 73 -4.05 -24.82 0.58
CA VAL A 73 -3.34 -23.95 -0.38
C VAL A 73 -4.06 -22.61 -0.56
N ILE A 74 -5.38 -22.64 -0.73
CA ILE A 74 -6.18 -21.43 -0.87
C ILE A 74 -6.16 -20.61 0.44
N ALA A 75 -6.20 -21.27 1.59
CA ALA A 75 -6.11 -20.63 2.90
C ALA A 75 -4.73 -19.99 3.14
N ALA A 76 -3.63 -20.63 2.74
CA ALA A 76 -2.28 -20.07 2.84
C ALA A 76 -2.12 -18.83 1.94
N LEU A 77 -2.66 -18.87 0.72
CA LEU A 77 -2.65 -17.72 -0.19
C LEU A 77 -3.53 -16.56 0.32
N MET A 78 -4.69 -16.88 0.91
CA MET A 78 -5.56 -15.89 1.56
C MET A 78 -4.96 -15.33 2.85
N GLY A 79 -4.29 -16.14 3.66
CA GLY A 79 -3.66 -15.74 4.93
C GLY A 79 -2.54 -14.72 4.78
N ILE A 80 -1.86 -14.70 3.62
CA ILE A 80 -0.90 -13.65 3.26
C ILE A 80 -1.60 -12.30 3.03
N LEU A 81 -2.84 -12.32 2.53
CA LEU A 81 -3.63 -11.13 2.17
C LEU A 81 -4.55 -10.64 3.31
N THR A 82 -4.93 -11.55 4.21
CA THR A 82 -5.72 -11.26 5.41
C THR A 82 -5.01 -11.86 6.61
N PRO A 83 -4.34 -11.07 7.47
CA PRO A 83 -3.78 -11.61 8.69
C PRO A 83 -4.97 -12.07 9.55
N PHE A 84 -5.13 -13.38 9.68
CA PHE A 84 -5.98 -14.01 10.68
C PHE A 84 -5.22 -14.05 12.01
#